data_AF-A0A254QGE4-F1
#
_entry.id   AF-A0A254QGE4-F1
#
_cell.length_a   1.000
_cell.length_b   1.000
_cell.length_c   1.000
_cell.angle_alpha   90.00
_cell.angle_beta   90.00
_cell.angle_gamma   90.00
#
_symmetry.space_group_name_H-M   'P 1'
#
loop_
_entity.id
_entity.type
_entity.pdbx_description
1 polymer ?
#
loop_
_entity_poly.entity_id
_entity_poly.type
_entity_poly.pdbx_seq_one_letter_code
_entity_poly.pdbx_strand_id
1 'polypeptide(L)'
;MGFDAGISRKHFLTGSLLALSAPLSAIAQQNGKLTVDDVKAAERLAGISLTDDQRRSVLGAFGPGHEALQKLREKGLGNEVSPAFNFVPVGKKPKAGRRNDIRTTPPVTISKPAKEEDIAFLTLAELGALIKAKQLSP
;
A
#
# COMPACT_ATOMS: atom_id res chain seq x y z
N MET A 1 -25.26 -4.06 33.68
CA MET A 1 -23.84 -3.98 33.28
C MET A 1 -23.64 -2.61 32.65
N GLY A 2 -23.15 -1.65 33.44
CA GLY A 2 -23.00 -0.27 33.02
C GLY A 2 -21.71 -0.06 32.24
N PHE A 3 -21.79 0.63 31.10
CA PHE A 3 -20.62 1.20 30.46
C PHE A 3 -20.35 2.54 31.14
N ASP A 4 -19.21 2.61 31.80
CA ASP A 4 -18.74 3.76 32.56
C ASP A 4 -18.46 4.96 31.65
N ALA A 5 -18.68 6.15 32.19
CA ALA A 5 -18.59 7.43 31.52
C ALA A 5 -17.12 7.89 31.40
N GLY A 6 -16.75 8.56 30.29
CA GLY A 6 -15.63 9.50 30.37
C GLY A 6 -14.73 9.75 29.15
N ILE A 7 -14.89 9.09 28.00
CA ILE A 7 -13.99 9.36 26.87
C ILE A 7 -14.50 10.54 26.03
N SER A 8 -14.07 11.75 26.41
CA SER A 8 -14.32 12.98 25.63
C SER A 8 -13.47 13.03 24.36
N ARG A 9 -14.00 13.60 23.26
CA ARG A 9 -13.38 13.78 21.92
C ARG A 9 -11.93 14.28 21.97
N LYS A 10 -11.58 15.04 23.01
CA LYS A 10 -10.24 15.58 23.26
C LYS A 10 -9.21 14.48 23.58
N HIS A 11 -9.62 13.43 24.29
CA HIS A 11 -8.79 12.26 24.61
C HIS A 11 -8.53 11.36 23.40
N PHE A 12 -9.47 11.32 22.45
CA PHE A 12 -9.31 10.60 21.19
C PHE A 12 -8.29 11.29 20.27
N LEU A 13 -8.32 12.62 20.19
CA LEU A 13 -7.36 13.39 19.39
C LEU A 13 -5.94 13.39 19.99
N THR A 14 -5.79 13.40 21.32
CA THR A 14 -4.47 13.26 21.95
C THR A 14 -3.89 11.85 21.81
N GLY A 15 -4.73 10.80 21.81
CA GLY A 15 -4.29 9.43 21.55
C GLY A 15 -3.79 9.19 20.12
N SER A 16 -4.38 9.86 19.12
CA SER A 16 -3.98 9.73 17.71
C SER A 16 -2.63 10.36 17.39
N LEU A 17 -2.12 11.29 18.20
CA LEU A 17 -0.84 11.97 17.95
C LEU A 17 0.38 11.12 18.36
N LEU A 18 0.21 10.13 19.23
CA LEU A 18 1.28 9.24 19.70
C LEU A 18 1.56 8.04 18.76
N ALA A 19 0.69 7.78 17.80
CA ALA A 19 0.85 6.66 16.85
C ALA A 19 1.69 7.01 15.61
N LEU A 20 2.13 8.26 15.45
CA LEU A 20 2.85 8.74 14.26
C LEU A 20 4.38 8.88 14.46
N SER A 21 4.94 8.24 15.48
CA SER A 21 6.39 8.14 15.68
C SER A 21 6.85 6.68 15.53
N ALA A 22 6.39 6.01 14.48
CA ALA A 22 7.15 4.88 13.96
C ALA A 22 8.24 5.48 13.07
N PRO A 23 9.54 5.32 13.39
CA PRO A 23 10.57 5.62 12.41
C PRO A 23 10.36 4.66 11.24
N LEU A 24 9.84 5.18 10.13
CA LEU A 24 10.10 4.57 8.83
C LEU A 24 11.61 4.65 8.67
N SER A 25 12.32 3.61 9.08
CA SER A 25 13.71 3.39 8.71
C SER A 25 13.70 3.11 7.22
N ALA A 26 13.55 4.16 6.42
CA ALA A 26 13.98 4.17 5.04
C ALA A 26 15.45 3.81 5.11
N ILE A 27 15.80 2.61 4.66
CA ILE A 27 17.17 2.23 4.41
C ILE A 27 17.62 3.17 3.30
N ALA A 28 18.14 4.33 3.69
CA ALA A 28 18.83 5.22 2.80
C ALA A 28 19.97 4.38 2.24
N GLN A 29 19.87 4.02 0.97
CA GLN A 29 20.89 3.27 0.27
C GLN A 29 22.11 4.19 0.22
N GLN A 30 23.00 4.03 1.20
CA GLN A 30 24.24 4.77 1.27
C GLN A 30 24.99 4.44 -0.02
N ASN A 31 25.29 5.46 -0.82
CA ASN A 31 26.18 5.36 -1.98
C ASN A 31 27.63 5.17 -1.49
N GLY A 32 27.84 4.14 -0.68
CA GLY A 32 29.10 3.79 -0.04
C GLY A 32 29.77 2.62 -0.76
N LYS A 33 31.09 2.53 -0.57
CA LYS A 33 31.88 1.37 -0.98
C LYS A 33 31.36 0.14 -0.24
N LEU A 34 31.14 -0.97 -0.95
CA LEU A 34 30.65 -2.21 -0.37
C LEU A 34 31.62 -2.71 0.71
N THR A 35 31.10 -3.11 1.87
CA THR A 35 31.87 -3.58 3.03
C THR A 35 31.61 -5.05 3.32
N VAL A 36 32.44 -5.66 4.18
CA VAL A 36 32.26 -7.05 4.62
C VAL A 36 30.98 -7.22 5.44
N ASP A 37 30.56 -6.18 6.16
CA ASP A 37 29.32 -6.18 6.93
C ASP A 37 28.08 -6.25 6.03
N ASP A 38 28.14 -5.66 4.84
CA ASP A 38 27.07 -5.76 3.83
C ASP A 38 26.92 -7.21 3.33
N VAL A 39 28.04 -7.91 3.13
CA VAL A 39 28.03 -9.35 2.77
C VAL A 39 27.45 -10.19 3.91
N LYS A 40 27.76 -9.85 5.16
CA LYS A 40 27.20 -10.51 6.35
C LYS A 40 25.70 -10.24 6.53
N ALA A 41 25.20 -9.09 6.08
CA ALA A 41 23.75 -8.85 6.04
C ALA A 41 23.10 -9.66 4.91
N ALA A 42 23.73 -9.70 3.73
CA ALA A 42 23.23 -10.43 2.57
C ALA A 42 23.20 -11.96 2.79
N GLU A 43 24.15 -12.53 3.51
CA GLU A 43 24.17 -13.98 3.79
C GLU A 43 22.92 -14.42 4.57
N ARG A 44 22.43 -13.58 5.48
CA ARG A 44 21.21 -13.82 6.26
C ARG A 44 19.96 -13.79 5.39
N LEU A 45 19.91 -12.85 4.43
CA LEU A 45 18.82 -12.76 3.46
C LEU A 45 18.81 -13.94 2.49
N ALA A 46 20.00 -14.40 2.08
CA ALA A 46 20.17 -15.55 1.20
C ALA A 46 20.02 -16.89 1.93
N GLY A 47 19.99 -16.91 3.26
CA GLY A 47 19.88 -18.14 4.05
C GLY A 47 21.13 -19.02 4.01
N ILE A 48 22.31 -18.45 3.74
CA ILE A 48 23.59 -19.16 3.66
C ILE A 48 24.52 -18.73 4.81
N SER A 49 25.47 -19.60 5.17
CA SER A 49 26.49 -19.31 6.17
C SER A 49 27.87 -19.28 5.52
N LEU A 50 28.54 -18.13 5.60
CA LEU A 50 29.89 -17.94 5.09
C LEU A 50 30.89 -17.76 6.24
N THR A 51 32.12 -18.22 6.02
CA THR A 51 33.27 -17.88 6.87
C THR A 51 33.80 -16.49 6.52
N ASP A 52 34.60 -15.88 7.41
CA ASP A 52 35.15 -14.53 7.18
C ASP A 52 35.99 -14.43 5.90
N ASP A 53 36.78 -15.48 5.59
CA ASP A 53 37.58 -15.52 4.36
C ASP A 53 36.71 -15.66 3.11
N GLN A 54 35.61 -16.42 3.19
CA GLN A 54 34.63 -16.51 2.11
C GLN A 54 33.91 -15.18 1.90
N ARG A 55 33.55 -14.46 2.97
CA ARG A 55 32.93 -13.12 2.86
C ARG A 55 33.85 -12.14 2.14
N ARG A 56 35.15 -12.14 2.47
CA ARG A 56 36.16 -11.31 1.77
C ARG A 56 36.31 -11.70 0.30
N SER A 57 36.27 -12.99 0.00
CA SER A 57 36.34 -13.49 -1.38
C SER A 57 35.12 -13.07 -2.20
N VAL A 58 33.91 -13.15 -1.62
CA VAL A 58 32.66 -12.68 -2.25
C VAL A 58 32.71 -11.18 -2.50
N LEU A 59 33.19 -10.40 -1.52
CA LEU A 59 33.34 -8.96 -1.67
C LEU A 59 34.26 -8.59 -2.84
N GLY A 60 35.40 -9.28 -2.97
CA GLY A 60 36.33 -9.09 -4.09
C GLY A 60 35.71 -9.44 -5.45
N ALA A 61 34.94 -10.53 -5.52
CA ALA A 61 34.27 -10.96 -6.74
C ALA A 61 33.13 -10.02 -7.18
N PHE A 62 32.45 -9.36 -6.23
CA PHE A 62 31.27 -8.53 -6.51
C PHE A 62 31.61 -7.10 -6.91
N GLY A 63 32.82 -6.62 -6.61
CA GLY A 63 33.26 -5.24 -6.90
C GLY A 63 33.02 -4.78 -8.35
N PRO A 64 33.49 -5.52 -9.38
CA PRO A 64 33.29 -5.12 -10.78
C PRO A 64 31.81 -5.03 -11.20
N GLY A 65 30.97 -5.94 -10.71
CA GLY A 65 29.53 -5.92 -10.98
C GLY A 65 28.83 -4.73 -10.33
N HIS A 66 29.24 -4.39 -9.10
CA HIS A 66 28.74 -3.21 -8.40
C HIS A 66 29.10 -1.90 -9.15
N GLU A 67 30.32 -1.76 -9.63
CA GLU A 67 30.73 -0.60 -10.45
C GLU A 67 29.94 -0.50 -11.76
N ALA A 68 29.71 -1.63 -12.44
CA ALA A 68 28.91 -1.66 -13.65
C ALA A 68 27.46 -1.21 -13.39
N LEU A 69 26.87 -1.62 -12.25
CA LEU A 69 25.54 -1.17 -11.83
C LEU A 69 25.49 0.31 -11.49
N GLN A 70 26.52 0.87 -10.85
CA GLN A 70 26.59 2.31 -10.58
C GLN A 70 26.60 3.12 -11.89
N LYS A 71 27.47 2.74 -12.84
CA LYS A 71 27.52 3.36 -14.17
C LYS A 71 26.19 3.27 -14.92
N LEU A 72 25.43 2.19 -14.74
CA LEU A 72 24.10 2.06 -15.35
C LEU A 72 23.08 3.01 -14.72
N ARG A 73 23.11 3.19 -13.39
CA ARG A 73 22.21 4.12 -12.68
C ARG A 73 22.48 5.58 -13.04
N GLU A 74 23.75 5.93 -13.29
CA GLU A 74 24.15 7.27 -13.74
C GLU A 74 23.56 7.67 -15.10
N LYS A 75 23.14 6.71 -15.93
CA LYS A 75 22.54 7.00 -17.25
C LYS A 75 21.19 7.72 -17.18
N GLY A 76 20.55 7.81 -16.01
CA GLY A 76 19.34 8.60 -15.81
C GLY A 76 18.15 8.11 -16.64
N LEU A 77 17.76 6.84 -16.46
CA LEU A 77 16.56 6.29 -17.09
C LEU A 77 15.32 6.97 -16.53
N GLY A 78 14.63 7.76 -17.36
CA GLY A 78 13.37 8.40 -16.97
C GLY A 78 12.21 7.41 -16.90
N ASN A 79 11.15 7.81 -16.20
CA ASN A 79 9.96 6.97 -15.95
C ASN A 79 9.15 6.66 -17.23
N GLU A 80 9.43 7.36 -18.33
CA GLU A 80 8.90 7.09 -19.66
C GLU A 80 9.45 5.79 -20.27
N VAL A 81 10.63 5.33 -19.82
CA VAL A 81 11.25 4.11 -20.32
C VAL A 81 10.62 2.92 -19.61
N SER A 82 9.80 2.17 -20.35
CA SER A 82 9.21 0.93 -19.84
C SER A 82 10.27 -0.15 -19.61
N PRO A 83 10.09 -1.04 -18.61
CA PRO A 83 10.98 -2.19 -18.43
C PRO A 83 11.07 -3.06 -19.68
N ALA A 84 12.25 -3.68 -19.90
CA ALA A 84 12.47 -4.56 -21.05
C ALA A 84 11.55 -5.80 -21.06
N PHE A 85 11.11 -6.24 -19.88
CA PHE A 85 10.17 -7.33 -19.72
C PHE A 85 8.87 -6.82 -19.10
N ASN A 86 7.77 -7.02 -19.83
CA ASN A 86 6.43 -6.71 -19.35
C ASN A 86 5.71 -8.00 -19.00
N PHE A 87 5.05 -8.03 -17.85
CA PHE A 87 4.14 -9.13 -17.52
C PHE A 87 2.95 -9.12 -18.46
N VAL A 88 2.76 -10.20 -19.20
CA VAL A 88 1.59 -10.39 -20.06
C VAL A 88 0.74 -11.50 -19.45
N PRO A 89 -0.44 -11.18 -18.85
CA PRO A 89 -1.30 -12.22 -18.31
C PRO A 89 -1.80 -13.12 -19.44
N VAL A 90 -1.68 -14.43 -19.22
CA VAL A 90 -2.28 -15.45 -20.08
C VAL A 90 -3.77 -15.57 -19.73
N GLY A 91 -4.66 -15.29 -20.68
CA GLY A 91 -6.11 -15.33 -20.46
C GLY A 91 -6.92 -14.36 -21.31
N LYS A 92 -8.24 -14.31 -21.08
CA LYS A 92 -9.15 -13.37 -21.76
C LYS A 92 -8.84 -11.94 -21.33
N LYS A 93 -8.15 -11.19 -22.18
CA LYS A 93 -8.01 -9.73 -22.01
C LYS A 93 -9.37 -9.07 -22.26
N PRO A 94 -9.80 -8.09 -21.43
CA PRO A 94 -10.97 -7.28 -21.77
C PRO A 94 -10.72 -6.60 -23.13
N LYS A 95 -11.72 -6.65 -24.02
CA LYS A 95 -11.62 -5.97 -25.31
C LYS A 95 -11.49 -4.47 -25.06
N ALA A 96 -10.47 -3.84 -25.64
CA ALA A 96 -10.31 -2.40 -25.62
C ALA A 96 -11.60 -1.72 -26.14
N GLY A 97 -12.07 -0.69 -25.44
CA GLY A 97 -13.28 0.05 -25.80
C GLY A 97 -14.61 -0.57 -25.36
N ARG A 98 -14.63 -1.72 -24.69
CA ARG A 98 -15.88 -2.25 -24.11
C ARG A 98 -16.13 -1.64 -22.74
N ARG A 99 -17.15 -0.80 -22.63
CA ARG A 99 -17.63 -0.28 -21.33
C ARG A 99 -18.04 -1.47 -20.46
N ASN A 100 -17.47 -1.57 -19.26
CA ASN A 100 -17.94 -2.52 -18.26
C ASN A 100 -19.35 -2.08 -17.83
N ASP A 101 -20.35 -2.90 -18.13
CA ASP A 101 -21.71 -2.71 -17.63
C ASP A 101 -21.78 -3.33 -16.23
N ILE A 102 -21.63 -2.49 -15.20
CA ILE A 102 -21.79 -2.90 -13.81
C ILE A 102 -23.26 -2.78 -13.47
N ARG A 103 -23.95 -3.92 -13.38
CA ARG A 103 -25.31 -3.98 -12.85
C ARG A 103 -25.24 -3.98 -11.33
N THR A 104 -25.56 -2.84 -10.72
CA THR A 104 -25.74 -2.74 -9.26
C THR A 104 -27.02 -3.45 -8.85
N THR A 105 -26.98 -4.22 -7.75
CA THR A 105 -28.20 -4.76 -7.14
C THR A 105 -29.14 -3.62 -6.78
N PRO A 106 -30.44 -3.67 -7.16
CA PRO A 106 -31.39 -2.64 -6.78
C PRO A 106 -31.49 -2.60 -5.25
N PRO A 107 -31.53 -1.41 -4.64
CA PRO A 107 -31.69 -1.29 -3.20
C PRO A 107 -33.03 -1.89 -2.77
N VAL A 108 -33.06 -2.45 -1.55
CA VAL A 108 -34.29 -2.95 -0.91
C VAL A 108 -35.34 -1.84 -0.93
N THR A 109 -36.58 -2.18 -1.30
CA THR A 109 -37.69 -1.23 -1.27
C THR A 109 -37.98 -0.84 0.18
N ILE A 110 -37.61 0.39 0.54
CA ILE A 110 -37.82 0.93 1.88
C ILE A 110 -38.74 2.16 1.84
N SER A 111 -39.60 2.27 2.84
CA SER A 111 -40.43 3.45 3.10
C SER A 111 -39.65 4.45 3.94
N LYS A 112 -39.90 5.75 3.74
CA LYS A 112 -39.44 6.79 4.68
C LYS A 112 -39.91 6.45 6.11
N PRO A 113 -39.00 6.40 7.10
CA PRO A 113 -39.37 6.25 8.51
C PRO A 113 -40.28 7.39 8.97
N ALA A 114 -41.20 7.11 9.91
CA ALA A 114 -42.11 8.11 10.43
C ALA A 114 -41.41 9.16 11.31
N LYS A 115 -40.31 8.78 11.96
CA LYS A 115 -39.49 9.66 12.80
C LYS A 115 -38.23 10.09 12.06
N GLU A 116 -37.82 11.33 12.27
CA GLU A 116 -36.65 11.89 11.61
C GLU A 116 -35.34 11.33 12.17
N GLU A 117 -35.32 10.97 13.46
CA GLU A 117 -34.15 10.39 14.11
C GLU A 117 -33.78 9.01 13.54
N ASP A 118 -34.79 8.26 13.08
CA ASP A 118 -34.61 6.92 12.52
C ASP A 118 -33.87 6.95 11.18
N ILE A 119 -33.84 8.11 10.49
CA ILE A 119 -33.13 8.30 9.22
C ILE A 119 -31.61 8.17 9.42
N ALA A 120 -31.09 8.58 10.59
CA ALA A 120 -29.66 8.52 10.89
C ALA A 120 -29.12 7.08 11.01
N PHE A 121 -30.00 6.10 11.18
CA PHE A 121 -29.64 4.69 11.33
C PHE A 121 -29.78 3.89 10.02
N LEU A 122 -30.19 4.52 8.93
CA LEU A 122 -30.27 3.89 7.61
C LEU A 122 -28.88 3.70 7.01
N THR A 123 -28.70 2.62 6.25
CA THR A 123 -27.48 2.37 5.49
C THR A 123 -27.34 3.33 4.31
N LEU A 124 -26.13 3.49 3.78
CA LEU A 124 -25.89 4.35 2.61
C LEU A 124 -26.70 3.94 1.37
N ALA A 125 -26.91 2.63 1.18
CA ALA A 125 -27.71 2.10 0.08
C ALA A 125 -29.20 2.47 0.21
N GLU A 126 -29.72 2.42 1.44
CA GLU A 126 -31.09 2.79 1.79
C GLU A 126 -31.32 4.31 1.65
N LEU A 127 -30.41 5.13 2.18
CA LEU A 127 -30.47 6.59 2.02
C LEU A 127 -30.43 7.00 0.54
N GLY A 128 -29.54 6.39 -0.24
CA GLY A 128 -29.47 6.62 -1.69
C GLY A 128 -30.77 6.26 -2.41
N ALA A 129 -31.47 5.22 -1.97
CA ALA A 129 -32.78 4.83 -2.51
C ALA A 129 -33.86 5.87 -2.21
N LEU A 130 -33.93 6.38 -0.97
CA LEU A 130 -34.89 7.40 -0.56
C LEU A 130 -34.66 8.75 -1.26
N ILE A 131 -33.40 9.15 -1.45
CA ILE A 131 -33.03 10.35 -2.21
C ILE A 131 -33.45 10.20 -3.68
N LYS A 132 -33.17 9.05 -4.30
CA LYS A 132 -33.57 8.76 -5.68
C LYS A 132 -35.10 8.75 -5.84
N ALA A 133 -35.83 8.28 -4.83
CA ALA A 133 -37.28 8.31 -4.77
C ALA A 133 -37.86 9.69 -4.41
N LYS A 134 -37.02 10.72 -4.22
CA LYS A 134 -37.39 12.09 -3.82
C LYS A 134 -38.15 12.17 -2.48
N GLN A 135 -37.95 11.19 -1.60
CA GLN A 135 -38.52 11.19 -0.24
C GLN A 135 -37.66 12.00 0.75
N LEU A 136 -36.39 12.24 0.39
CA LEU A 136 -35.40 13.04 1.10
C LEU A 136 -34.64 13.94 0.11
N SER A 137 -34.22 15.12 0.56
CA SER A 137 -33.31 16.00 -0.17
C SER A 137 -31.85 15.73 0.23
N PRO A 138 -30.88 15.91 -0.68
CA PRO A 138 -29.46 15.89 -0.34
C PRO A 138 -29.05 17.05 0.57
#